data_AF-A0A9W9Z8M5-F1
#
_entry.id   AF-A0A9W9Z8M5-F1
#
_cell.length_a   1.000
_cell.length_b   1.000
_cell.length_c   1.000
_cell.angle_alpha   90.00
_cell.angle_beta   90.00
_cell.angle_gamma   90.00
#
_symmetry.space_group_name_H-M   'P 1'
#
loop_
_entity.id
_entity.type
_entity.pdbx_description
1 polymer ?
#
loop_
_entity_poly.entity_id
_entity_poly.type
_entity_poly.pdbx_seq_one_letter_code
_entity_poly.pdbx_strand_id
1 'polypeptide(L)'
;MIIGEYSGLKVQDVKKLVQKKMTDSGEARIYMEPERKVISRSADECVVALCDQWFLDYGEESWKDKARESLKSLNTYADETRRNFEATLDWLQEHACSRSYGLGTRLPWDEQYLIESLSDSTIYNAYYTVAHLLQEGAFDGSAGGPLGIRAEQMTREVWDYVFFKDAPVPKQTSQETNWSKYKAQLFNSTPILTYLVTDCSMGLFIAAIDSCL
;
A
#
# COMPACT_ATOMS: atom_id res chain seq x y z
N MET A 1 10.31 -8.40 -40.63
CA MET A 1 9.18 -9.12 -41.26
C MET A 1 9.42 -9.17 -42.76
N ILE A 2 9.09 -10.28 -43.42
CA ILE A 2 9.48 -10.54 -44.82
C ILE A 2 8.26 -10.66 -45.76
N ILE A 3 7.06 -10.89 -45.21
CA ILE A 3 5.85 -11.22 -45.97
C ILE A 3 4.64 -10.47 -45.37
N GLY A 4 3.65 -10.15 -46.20
CA GLY A 4 2.35 -9.62 -45.78
C GLY A 4 2.33 -8.12 -45.50
N GLU A 5 1.27 -7.66 -44.81
CA GLU A 5 1.01 -6.23 -44.53
C GLU A 5 2.12 -5.55 -43.70
N TYR A 6 2.92 -6.35 -42.98
CA TYR A 6 3.99 -5.87 -42.11
C TYR A 6 5.39 -6.02 -42.73
N SER A 7 5.51 -6.32 -44.03
CA SER A 7 6.80 -6.51 -44.68
C SER A 7 7.71 -5.28 -44.53
N GLY A 8 9.00 -5.50 -44.26
CA GLY A 8 9.98 -4.43 -44.04
C GLY A 8 10.06 -3.88 -42.61
N LEU A 9 9.10 -4.20 -41.73
CA LEU A 9 9.10 -3.74 -40.33
C LEU A 9 9.89 -4.67 -39.39
N LYS A 10 10.39 -4.13 -38.27
CA LYS A 10 11.08 -4.92 -37.24
C LYS A 10 10.09 -5.76 -36.43
N VAL A 11 10.50 -6.96 -36.02
CA VAL A 11 9.66 -7.89 -35.24
C VAL A 11 9.16 -7.26 -33.94
N GLN A 12 10.02 -6.51 -33.25
CA GLN A 12 9.67 -5.86 -31.98
C GLN A 12 8.49 -4.88 -32.13
N ASP A 13 8.39 -4.19 -33.26
CA ASP A 13 7.38 -3.16 -33.52
C ASP A 13 6.04 -3.80 -33.91
N VAL A 14 6.08 -4.98 -34.54
CA VAL A 14 4.89 -5.65 -35.10
C VAL A 14 4.30 -6.74 -34.21
N LYS A 15 5.06 -7.30 -33.25
CA LYS A 15 4.63 -8.46 -32.46
C LYS A 15 3.29 -8.22 -31.75
N LYS A 16 3.14 -7.05 -31.12
CA LYS A 16 1.89 -6.66 -30.44
C LYS A 16 0.75 -6.39 -31.42
N LEU A 17 1.05 -5.81 -32.59
CA LEU A 17 0.05 -5.53 -33.63
C LEU A 17 -0.56 -6.82 -34.20
N VAL A 18 0.29 -7.82 -34.50
CA VAL A 18 -0.15 -9.13 -34.98
C VAL A 18 -0.98 -9.86 -33.92
N GLN A 19 -0.51 -9.89 -32.66
CA GLN A 19 -1.25 -10.49 -31.55
C GLN A 19 -2.65 -9.87 -31.42
N LYS A 20 -2.74 -8.54 -31.44
CA LYS A 20 -4.00 -7.81 -31.38
C LYS A 20 -4.91 -8.17 -32.56
N LYS A 21 -4.40 -8.13 -33.79
CA LYS A 21 -5.17 -8.48 -34.99
C LYS A 21 -5.76 -9.88 -34.92
N MET A 22 -4.97 -10.89 -34.52
CA MET A 22 -5.43 -12.27 -34.40
C MET A 22 -6.43 -12.45 -33.24
N THR A 23 -6.28 -11.68 -32.17
CA THR A 23 -7.22 -11.70 -31.04
C THR A 23 -8.56 -11.07 -31.45
N ASP A 24 -8.52 -9.92 -32.13
CA ASP A 24 -9.68 -9.18 -32.63
C ASP A 24 -10.43 -9.98 -33.71
N SER A 25 -9.74 -10.74 -34.57
CA SER A 25 -10.36 -11.62 -35.56
C SER A 25 -10.88 -12.94 -34.99
N GLY A 26 -10.62 -13.21 -33.70
CA GLY A 26 -11.04 -14.42 -33.02
C GLY A 26 -10.18 -15.65 -33.30
N GLU A 27 -9.11 -15.53 -34.09
CA GLU A 27 -8.16 -16.62 -34.43
C GLU A 27 -7.19 -16.96 -33.29
N ALA A 28 -7.00 -16.04 -32.34
CA ALA A 28 -6.15 -16.24 -31.17
C ALA A 28 -6.90 -15.89 -29.87
N ARG A 29 -6.38 -16.39 -28.75
CA ARG A 29 -6.79 -16.04 -27.39
C ARG A 29 -5.56 -15.80 -26.53
N ILE A 30 -5.69 -14.92 -25.55
CA ILE A 30 -4.65 -14.69 -24.55
C ILE A 30 -4.72 -15.82 -23.53
N TYR A 31 -3.59 -16.49 -23.33
CA TYR A 31 -3.40 -17.49 -22.30
C TYR A 31 -2.32 -16.99 -21.34
N MET A 32 -2.60 -17.09 -20.04
CA MET A 32 -1.70 -16.67 -18.98
C MET A 32 -1.31 -17.89 -18.15
N GLU A 33 -0.02 -18.04 -17.89
CA GLU A 33 0.56 -19.13 -17.10
C GLU A 33 1.66 -18.55 -16.19
N PRO A 34 1.87 -19.10 -14.99
CA PRO A 34 3.02 -18.72 -14.17
C PRO A 34 4.33 -18.95 -14.94
N GLU A 35 5.27 -18.00 -14.88
CA GLU A 35 6.57 -18.13 -15.57
C GLU A 35 7.36 -19.37 -15.10
N ARG A 36 7.17 -19.76 -13.84
CA ARG A 36 7.73 -20.96 -13.22
C ARG A 36 6.69 -21.59 -12.31
N LYS A 37 6.89 -22.86 -11.97
CA LYS A 37 6.05 -23.56 -10.98
C LYS A 37 6.03 -22.80 -9.66
N VAL A 38 4.84 -22.36 -9.23
CA VAL A 38 4.59 -21.70 -7.96
C VAL A 38 3.79 -22.64 -7.08
N ILE A 39 4.28 -22.90 -5.87
CA ILE A 39 3.61 -23.73 -4.87
C ILE A 39 3.13 -22.84 -3.72
N SER A 40 1.86 -22.97 -3.35
CA SER A 40 1.25 -22.24 -2.25
C SER A 40 1.71 -22.77 -0.89
N ARG A 41 1.38 -22.04 0.19
CA ARG A 41 1.60 -22.52 1.56
C ARG A 41 0.74 -23.75 1.92
N SER A 42 -0.38 -23.97 1.23
CA SER A 42 -1.23 -25.18 1.36
C SER A 42 -0.71 -26.37 0.55
N ALA A 43 0.46 -26.23 -0.10
CA ALA A 43 1.07 -27.19 -1.01
C ALA A 43 0.33 -27.39 -2.35
N ASP A 44 -0.56 -26.46 -2.72
CA ASP A 44 -1.23 -26.47 -4.01
C ASP A 44 -0.36 -25.81 -5.09
N GLU A 45 -0.46 -26.31 -6.33
CA GLU A 45 0.18 -25.69 -7.49
C GLU A 45 -0.66 -24.50 -7.97
N CYS A 46 -0.07 -23.31 -7.94
CA CYS A 46 -0.76 -22.07 -8.28
C CYS A 46 -0.94 -21.92 -9.80
N VAL A 47 -2.03 -21.23 -10.17
CA VAL A 47 -2.38 -20.88 -11.55
C VAL A 47 -2.63 -19.37 -11.65
N VAL A 48 -2.59 -18.82 -12.86
CA VAL A 48 -3.05 -17.44 -13.10
C VAL A 48 -4.56 -17.46 -13.28
N ALA A 49 -5.27 -16.65 -12.49
CA ALA A 49 -6.71 -16.49 -12.57
C ALA A 49 -7.07 -15.06 -12.96
N LEU A 50 -8.12 -14.91 -13.76
CA LEU A 50 -8.79 -13.64 -13.98
C LEU A 50 -10.00 -13.61 -13.03
N CYS A 51 -9.89 -12.83 -11.95
CA CYS A 51 -10.89 -12.75 -10.90
C CYS A 51 -11.06 -11.30 -10.41
N ASP A 52 -12.24 -11.02 -9.86
CA ASP A 52 -12.50 -9.74 -9.19
C ASP A 52 -11.68 -9.65 -7.91
N GLN A 53 -10.98 -8.53 -7.73
CA GLN A 53 -9.93 -8.39 -6.73
C GLN A 53 -9.67 -6.91 -6.49
N TRP A 54 -9.56 -6.50 -5.22
CA TRP A 54 -9.07 -5.16 -4.89
C TRP A 54 -7.54 -5.16 -5.01
N PHE A 55 -6.98 -4.10 -5.58
CA PHE A 55 -5.55 -3.95 -5.81
C PHE A 55 -5.07 -2.55 -5.45
N LEU A 56 -3.79 -2.43 -5.13
CA LEU A 56 -3.08 -1.16 -5.01
C LEU A 56 -2.47 -0.83 -6.36
N ASP A 57 -2.77 0.35 -6.90
CA ASP A 57 -2.30 0.80 -8.20
C ASP A 57 -0.89 1.42 -8.12
N TYR A 58 0.10 0.59 -7.86
CA TYR A 58 1.50 1.04 -7.93
C TYR A 58 1.99 1.26 -9.37
N GLY A 59 1.15 0.97 -10.38
CA GLY A 59 1.42 1.25 -11.79
C GLY A 59 1.29 2.73 -12.14
N GLU A 60 0.58 3.51 -11.32
CA GLU A 60 0.35 4.94 -11.55
C GLU A 60 1.67 5.73 -11.58
N GLU A 61 1.96 6.35 -12.75
CA GLU A 61 3.23 7.05 -12.96
C GLU A 61 3.43 8.21 -11.97
N SER A 62 2.36 8.93 -11.63
CA SER A 62 2.41 10.06 -10.68
C SER A 62 2.84 9.59 -9.29
N TRP A 63 2.47 8.38 -8.90
CA TRP A 63 2.85 7.78 -7.63
C TRP A 63 4.26 7.19 -7.68
N LYS A 64 4.61 6.50 -8.78
CA LYS A 64 5.99 6.03 -9.01
C LYS A 64 7.00 7.15 -8.93
N ASP A 65 6.70 8.31 -9.50
CA ASP A 65 7.59 9.47 -9.44
C ASP A 65 7.83 9.96 -8.00
N LYS A 66 6.78 9.97 -7.16
CA LYS A 66 6.91 10.29 -5.73
C LYS A 66 7.76 9.25 -4.98
N ALA A 67 7.61 7.97 -5.32
CA ALA A 67 8.42 6.90 -4.75
C ALA A 67 9.89 6.98 -5.18
N ARG A 68 10.16 7.27 -6.46
CA ARG A 68 11.51 7.52 -6.99
C ARG A 68 12.15 8.73 -6.32
N GLU A 69 11.41 9.81 -6.11
CA GLU A 69 11.91 10.98 -5.38
C GLU A 69 12.27 10.62 -3.93
N SER A 70 11.41 9.87 -3.25
CA SER A 70 11.67 9.40 -1.88
C SER A 70 12.89 8.47 -1.80
N LEU A 71 13.13 7.66 -2.83
CA LEU A 71 14.31 6.79 -2.90
C LEU A 71 15.62 7.60 -2.99
N LYS A 72 15.63 8.79 -3.58
CA LYS A 72 16.84 9.62 -3.70
C LYS A 72 17.42 10.02 -2.35
N SER A 73 16.57 10.32 -1.37
CA SER A 73 17.00 10.68 -0.01
C SER A 73 17.26 9.45 0.88
N LEU A 74 16.71 8.28 0.53
CA LEU A 74 16.88 7.05 1.30
C LEU A 74 18.35 6.58 1.27
N ASN A 75 18.94 6.33 2.44
CA ASN A 75 20.26 5.69 2.54
C ASN A 75 20.13 4.16 2.42
N THR A 76 20.58 3.61 1.30
CA THR A 76 20.53 2.16 1.02
C THR A 76 21.76 1.38 1.48
N TYR A 77 22.76 2.07 2.06
CA TYR A 77 24.06 1.53 2.51
C TYR A 77 24.92 0.83 1.44
N ALA A 78 24.37 0.50 0.28
CA ALA A 78 25.06 -0.05 -0.88
C ALA A 78 24.35 0.37 -2.19
N ASP A 79 25.14 0.55 -3.25
CA ASP A 79 24.63 0.93 -4.58
C ASP A 79 23.84 -0.21 -5.24
N GLU A 80 24.21 -1.46 -4.96
CA GLU A 80 23.46 -2.62 -5.46
C GLU A 80 22.02 -2.65 -4.93
N THR A 81 21.84 -2.39 -3.64
CA THR A 81 20.51 -2.29 -3.02
C THR A 81 19.69 -1.16 -3.65
N ARG A 82 20.32 -0.01 -3.96
CA ARG A 82 19.65 1.10 -4.65
C ARG A 82 19.17 0.69 -6.04
N ARG A 83 20.03 0.05 -6.84
CA ARG A 83 19.67 -0.44 -8.19
C ARG A 83 18.52 -1.45 -8.15
N ASN A 84 18.47 -2.30 -7.13
CA ASN A 84 17.37 -3.25 -6.93
C ASN A 84 16.03 -2.54 -6.64
N PHE A 85 16.05 -1.47 -5.83
CA PHE A 85 14.87 -0.63 -5.62
C PHE A 85 14.41 0.05 -6.92
N GLU A 86 15.33 0.67 -7.66
CA GLU A 86 15.03 1.32 -8.95
C GLU A 86 14.40 0.34 -9.94
N ALA A 87 15.01 -0.83 -10.12
CA ALA A 87 14.49 -1.88 -11.00
C ALA A 87 13.10 -2.37 -10.57
N THR A 88 12.87 -2.49 -9.27
CA THR A 88 11.57 -2.92 -8.73
C THR A 88 10.50 -1.84 -8.92
N LEU A 89 10.80 -0.56 -8.65
CA LEU A 89 9.85 0.55 -8.85
C LEU A 89 9.42 0.67 -10.32
N ASP A 90 10.33 0.45 -11.27
CA ASP A 90 9.99 0.48 -12.69
C ASP A 90 9.14 -0.73 -13.11
N TRP A 91 9.45 -1.91 -12.58
CA TRP A 91 8.73 -3.15 -12.88
C TRP A 91 7.34 -3.22 -12.23
N LEU A 92 7.20 -2.72 -11.00
CA LEU A 92 5.99 -2.86 -10.18
C LEU A 92 4.76 -2.28 -10.88
N GLN A 93 3.66 -3.01 -10.87
CA GLN A 93 2.37 -2.60 -11.42
C GLN A 93 1.30 -2.76 -10.33
N GLU A 94 0.07 -3.10 -10.70
CA GLU A 94 -0.99 -3.40 -9.76
C GLU A 94 -0.62 -4.58 -8.83
N HIS A 95 -0.83 -4.40 -7.52
CA HIS A 95 -0.62 -5.44 -6.52
C HIS A 95 -1.94 -5.84 -5.88
N ALA A 96 -2.34 -7.11 -6.04
CA ALA A 96 -3.55 -7.65 -5.42
C ALA A 96 -3.43 -7.62 -3.88
N CYS A 97 -4.23 -6.79 -3.22
CA CYS A 97 -4.10 -6.49 -1.79
C CYS A 97 -5.20 -7.12 -0.93
N SER A 98 -6.19 -7.78 -1.54
CA SER A 98 -7.31 -8.39 -0.82
C SER A 98 -7.33 -9.92 -0.90
N ARG A 99 -7.91 -10.57 0.11
CA ARG A 99 -8.03 -12.03 0.22
C ARG A 99 -9.39 -12.42 0.78
N SER A 100 -9.88 -13.60 0.43
CA SER A 100 -11.13 -14.16 0.96
C SER A 100 -10.95 -15.09 2.17
N TYR A 101 -9.71 -15.47 2.48
CA TYR A 101 -9.38 -16.43 3.55
C TYR A 101 -8.11 -16.04 4.29
N GLY A 102 -8.08 -16.30 5.59
CA GLY A 102 -6.95 -16.08 6.48
C GLY A 102 -7.31 -15.23 7.71
N LEU A 103 -6.28 -14.76 8.40
CA LEU A 103 -6.38 -13.77 9.46
C LEU A 103 -5.94 -12.41 8.91
N GLY A 104 -6.48 -11.33 9.47
CA GLY A 104 -6.14 -9.97 9.10
C GLY A 104 -7.28 -9.00 9.39
N THR A 105 -7.11 -7.77 8.95
CA THR A 105 -8.13 -6.71 9.03
C THR A 105 -9.03 -6.77 7.79
N ARG A 106 -10.33 -6.52 7.95
CA ARG A 106 -11.28 -6.45 6.83
C ARG A 106 -11.18 -5.11 6.11
N LEU A 107 -11.44 -5.08 4.80
CA LEU A 107 -11.61 -3.82 4.09
C LEU A 107 -12.85 -3.09 4.65
N PRO A 108 -12.74 -1.79 5.00
CA PRO A 108 -13.81 -1.09 5.72
C PRO A 108 -15.04 -0.77 4.87
N TRP A 109 -14.95 -0.79 3.54
CA TRP A 109 -16.09 -0.63 2.61
C TRP A 109 -16.57 -1.95 1.99
N ASP A 110 -15.83 -3.04 2.16
CA ASP A 110 -16.14 -4.35 1.57
C ASP A 110 -15.64 -5.49 2.46
N GLU A 111 -16.41 -5.77 3.53
CA GLU A 111 -16.03 -6.72 4.58
C GLU A 111 -15.91 -8.19 4.13
N GLN A 112 -16.33 -8.50 2.90
CA GLN A 112 -16.09 -9.82 2.28
C GLN A 112 -14.59 -10.12 2.19
N TYR A 113 -13.77 -9.07 2.06
CA TYR A 113 -12.34 -9.18 1.84
C TYR A 113 -11.53 -8.83 3.09
N LEU A 114 -10.45 -9.57 3.31
CA LEU A 114 -9.38 -9.26 4.24
C LEU A 114 -8.23 -8.57 3.49
N ILE A 115 -7.55 -7.65 4.15
CA ILE A 115 -6.29 -7.05 3.68
C ILE A 115 -5.19 -8.09 3.82
N GLU A 116 -4.35 -8.21 2.80
CA GLU A 116 -3.24 -9.14 2.79
C GLU A 116 -2.00 -8.63 3.53
N SER A 117 -1.19 -9.57 4.00
CA SER A 117 -0.06 -9.33 4.91
C SER A 117 1.03 -8.35 4.44
N LEU A 118 1.29 -8.22 3.13
CA LEU A 118 2.29 -7.25 2.63
C LEU A 118 1.70 -5.86 2.43
N SER A 119 0.37 -5.72 2.52
CA SER A 119 -0.36 -4.47 2.31
C SER A 119 -0.70 -3.79 3.63
N ASP A 120 -0.97 -4.54 4.69
CA ASP A 120 -1.21 -4.00 6.05
C ASP A 120 0.07 -3.74 6.86
N SER A 121 1.24 -4.04 6.30
CA SER A 121 2.55 -3.93 6.97
C SER A 121 3.48 -2.84 6.40
N THR A 122 2.92 -1.82 5.76
CA THR A 122 3.69 -0.76 5.07
C THR A 122 4.01 0.46 5.94
N ILE A 123 3.07 0.91 6.78
CA ILE A 123 3.18 2.14 7.58
C ILE A 123 2.96 1.92 9.09
N TYR A 124 2.96 0.66 9.55
CA TYR A 124 2.75 0.30 10.96
C TYR A 124 3.81 0.90 11.91
N ASN A 125 4.96 1.32 11.39
CA ASN A 125 5.97 2.05 12.18
C ASN A 125 5.40 3.34 12.79
N ALA A 126 4.45 4.01 12.13
CA ALA A 126 3.76 5.17 12.68
C ALA A 126 2.94 4.79 13.92
N TYR A 127 2.29 3.62 13.91
CA TYR A 127 1.53 3.10 15.04
C TYR A 127 2.41 2.86 16.27
N TYR A 128 3.66 2.42 16.11
CA TYR A 128 4.57 2.26 17.24
C TYR A 128 4.77 3.55 18.06
N THR A 129 4.69 4.71 17.41
CA THR A 129 4.85 6.01 18.10
C THR A 129 3.72 6.30 19.09
N VAL A 130 2.55 5.66 18.92
CA VAL A 130 1.35 5.91 19.74
C VAL A 130 0.88 4.67 20.50
N ALA A 131 1.37 3.48 20.17
CA ALA A 131 0.94 2.21 20.74
C ALA A 131 1.01 2.20 22.29
N HIS A 132 2.08 2.76 22.86
CA HIS A 132 2.27 2.86 24.32
C HIS A 132 1.22 3.74 25.01
N LEU A 133 0.45 4.55 24.28
CA LEU A 133 -0.61 5.40 24.81
C LEU A 133 -2.00 4.83 24.60
N LEU A 134 -2.15 3.96 23.59
CA LEU A 134 -3.44 3.38 23.18
C LEU A 134 -3.69 1.98 23.75
N GLN A 135 -2.66 1.17 23.94
CA GLN A 135 -2.78 -0.26 24.26
C GLN A 135 -1.80 -0.74 25.36
N GLU A 136 -1.34 0.16 26.23
CA GLU A 136 -0.39 -0.20 27.31
C GLU A 136 -0.89 -1.39 28.13
N GLY A 137 -0.10 -2.47 28.19
CA GLY A 137 -0.37 -3.63 29.03
C GLY A 137 -0.63 -4.93 28.25
N ALA A 138 -1.65 -4.97 27.39
CA ALA A 138 -2.05 -6.20 26.68
C ALA A 138 -1.72 -6.14 25.19
N PHE A 139 -1.04 -7.17 24.67
CA PHE A 139 -0.62 -7.22 23.27
C PHE A 139 -1.80 -7.21 22.29
N ASP A 140 -2.94 -7.76 22.69
CA ASP A 140 -4.19 -7.79 21.92
C ASP A 140 -5.02 -6.50 22.05
N GLY A 141 -4.51 -5.50 22.78
CA GLY A 141 -5.21 -4.23 23.02
C GLY A 141 -6.40 -4.31 23.98
N SER A 142 -6.66 -5.47 24.60
CA SER A 142 -7.85 -5.68 25.44
C SER A 142 -7.87 -4.88 26.74
N ALA A 143 -6.70 -4.50 27.27
CA ALA A 143 -6.56 -3.74 28.51
C ALA A 143 -6.77 -2.22 28.35
N GLY A 144 -6.86 -1.72 27.10
CA GLY A 144 -6.83 -0.29 26.81
C GLY A 144 -5.46 0.34 27.05
N GLY A 145 -5.39 1.67 27.03
CA GLY A 145 -4.16 2.43 27.24
C GLY A 145 -4.32 3.53 28.29
N PRO A 146 -3.22 4.18 28.70
CA PRO A 146 -3.18 5.20 29.76
C PRO A 146 -4.05 6.43 29.44
N LEU A 147 -4.35 6.67 28.17
CA LEU A 147 -5.23 7.77 27.75
C LEU A 147 -6.72 7.43 27.86
N GLY A 148 -7.09 6.17 28.15
CA GLY A 148 -8.48 5.74 28.24
C GLY A 148 -9.27 5.87 26.94
N ILE A 149 -8.58 5.98 25.79
CA ILE A 149 -9.18 6.06 24.46
C ILE A 149 -9.59 4.66 24.03
N ARG A 150 -10.87 4.47 23.69
CA ARG A 150 -11.37 3.20 23.15
C ARG A 150 -11.09 3.08 21.65
N ALA A 151 -10.96 1.84 21.15
CA ALA A 151 -10.68 1.57 19.74
C ALA A 151 -11.71 2.23 18.80
N GLU A 152 -12.99 2.23 19.17
CA GLU A 152 -14.08 2.80 18.35
C GLU A 152 -14.04 4.33 18.30
N GLN A 153 -13.28 4.97 19.19
CA GLN A 153 -13.11 6.43 19.20
C GLN A 153 -12.01 6.89 18.23
N MET A 154 -11.18 5.98 17.70
CA MET A 154 -10.11 6.28 16.75
C MET A 154 -10.66 6.29 15.31
N THR A 155 -11.48 7.29 14.99
CA THR A 155 -12.01 7.49 13.63
C THR A 155 -10.94 7.98 12.66
N ARG A 156 -11.24 8.02 11.35
CA ARG A 156 -10.36 8.58 10.32
C ARG A 156 -9.89 9.99 10.70
N GLU A 157 -10.81 10.87 11.09
CA GLU A 157 -10.50 12.26 11.44
C GLU A 157 -9.59 12.38 12.67
N VAL A 158 -9.67 11.41 13.60
CA VAL A 158 -8.78 11.34 14.76
C VAL A 158 -7.37 10.93 14.31
N TRP A 159 -7.25 9.92 13.44
CA TRP A 159 -5.96 9.52 12.88
C TRP A 159 -5.32 10.64 12.05
N ASP A 160 -6.12 11.33 11.23
CA ASP A 160 -5.68 12.49 10.47
C ASP A 160 -5.12 13.57 11.40
N TYR A 161 -5.82 13.89 12.50
CA TYR A 161 -5.37 14.90 13.45
C TYR A 161 -4.05 14.52 14.16
N VAL A 162 -3.83 13.23 14.40
CA VAL A 162 -2.61 12.70 15.02
C VAL A 162 -1.42 12.79 14.07
N PHE A 163 -1.57 12.33 12.82
CA PHE A 163 -0.44 12.18 11.90
C PHE A 163 -0.24 13.34 10.92
N PHE A 164 -1.30 14.06 10.55
CA PHE A 164 -1.21 15.22 9.69
C PHE A 164 -1.11 16.51 10.50
N LYS A 165 -0.05 17.27 10.21
CA LYS A 165 0.26 18.51 10.93
C LYS A 165 -0.88 19.53 10.87
N ASP A 166 -1.44 19.70 9.67
CA ASP A 166 -2.43 20.73 9.36
C ASP A 166 -3.87 20.22 9.41
N ALA A 167 -4.09 18.99 9.89
CA ALA A 167 -5.44 18.45 10.04
C ALA A 167 -6.23 19.20 11.13
N PRO A 168 -7.52 19.48 10.89
CA PRO A 168 -8.38 20.14 11.85
C PRO A 168 -8.66 19.25 13.06
N VAL A 169 -8.97 19.85 14.21
CA VAL A 169 -9.41 19.11 15.39
C VAL A 169 -10.72 18.38 15.06
N PRO A 170 -10.83 17.07 15.30
CA PRO A 170 -12.03 16.30 14.98
C PRO A 170 -13.21 16.79 15.82
N LYS A 171 -14.39 16.88 15.18
CA LYS A 171 -15.64 17.26 15.86
C LYS A 171 -16.07 16.08 16.74
N GLN A 172 -16.16 16.31 18.06
CA GLN A 172 -16.39 15.24 19.04
C GLN A 172 -17.61 14.38 18.73
N THR A 173 -17.43 13.07 18.78
CA THR A 173 -18.51 12.11 19.06
C THR A 173 -18.43 11.76 20.55
N SER A 174 -19.18 12.47 21.39
CA SER A 174 -19.33 12.31 22.85
C SER A 174 -18.12 12.67 23.75
N GLN A 175 -18.37 13.71 24.58
CA GLN A 175 -17.78 14.16 25.84
C GLN A 175 -16.36 13.68 26.28
N GLU A 176 -15.55 14.67 26.72
CA GLU A 176 -14.33 14.56 27.57
C GLU A 176 -12.97 14.20 26.95
N THR A 177 -12.83 14.10 25.62
CA THR A 177 -11.48 13.91 25.04
C THR A 177 -10.87 15.26 24.61
N ASN A 178 -9.95 15.80 25.42
CA ASN A 178 -9.20 17.02 25.09
C ASN A 178 -8.06 16.66 24.11
N TRP A 179 -8.39 16.50 22.83
CA TRP A 179 -7.44 16.13 21.76
C TRP A 179 -6.23 17.06 21.68
N SER A 180 -6.39 18.35 22.01
CA SER A 180 -5.28 19.30 22.08
C SER A 180 -4.26 18.93 23.16
N LYS A 181 -4.72 18.43 24.32
CA LYS A 181 -3.85 17.91 25.40
C LYS A 181 -3.15 16.62 24.95
N TYR A 182 -3.86 15.73 24.26
CA TYR A 182 -3.29 14.47 23.76
C TYR A 182 -2.26 14.70 22.65
N LYS A 183 -2.50 15.63 21.73
CA LYS A 183 -1.51 16.04 20.72
C LYS A 183 -0.25 16.57 21.41
N ALA A 184 -0.38 17.47 22.39
CA ALA A 184 0.77 17.95 23.15
C ALA A 184 1.54 16.81 23.85
N GLN A 185 0.84 15.81 24.42
CA GLN A 185 1.48 14.64 25.03
C GLN A 185 2.16 13.74 23.99
N LEU A 186 1.53 13.46 22.85
CA LEU A 186 2.09 12.68 21.74
C LEU A 186 3.38 13.29 21.18
N PHE A 187 3.36 14.60 20.95
CA PHE A 187 4.50 15.35 20.38
C PHE A 187 5.62 15.60 21.41
N ASN A 188 5.31 15.79 22.70
CA ASN A 188 6.34 15.98 23.74
C ASN A 188 7.02 14.66 24.16
N SER A 189 6.36 13.52 23.99
CA SER A 189 6.91 12.21 24.36
C SER A 189 7.84 11.62 23.29
N THR A 190 7.80 12.15 22.07
CA THR A 190 8.40 11.48 20.91
C THR A 190 9.09 12.47 19.96
N PRO A 191 10.38 12.78 20.15
CA PRO A 191 11.16 13.59 19.18
C PRO A 191 11.28 12.94 17.79
N ILE A 192 10.93 11.65 17.66
CA ILE A 192 10.92 10.90 16.39
C ILE A 192 9.74 11.32 15.48
N LEU A 193 8.60 11.71 16.06
CA LEU A 193 7.44 12.19 15.29
C LEU A 193 7.77 13.48 14.53
N THR A 194 8.69 14.31 15.05
CA THR A 194 9.17 15.48 14.32
C THR A 194 9.86 15.05 13.03
N TYR A 195 10.77 14.06 13.07
CA TYR A 195 11.45 13.57 11.86
C TYR A 195 10.51 12.89 10.86
N LEU A 196 9.58 12.05 11.32
CA LEU A 196 8.65 11.33 10.44
C LEU A 196 7.59 12.24 9.78
N VAL A 197 7.27 13.39 10.40
CA VAL A 197 6.29 14.37 9.89
C VAL A 197 6.97 15.55 9.17
N THR A 198 8.23 15.87 9.46
CA THR A 198 8.97 16.95 8.76
C THR A 198 9.67 16.48 7.49
N ASP A 199 9.99 15.19 7.35
CA ASP A 199 10.41 14.66 6.06
C ASP A 199 9.18 14.44 5.18
N CYS A 200 9.06 15.27 4.15
CA CYS A 200 7.95 15.33 3.19
C CYS A 200 7.61 13.98 2.53
N SER A 201 8.53 13.01 2.60
CA SER A 201 8.43 11.67 2.01
C SER A 201 7.38 10.77 2.64
N MET A 202 7.08 10.87 3.95
CA MET A 202 6.04 10.03 4.56
C MET A 202 4.64 10.64 4.45
N GLY A 203 4.53 11.97 4.47
CA GLY A 203 3.29 12.69 4.18
C GLY A 203 2.78 12.42 2.76
N LEU A 204 3.68 12.26 1.79
CA LEU A 204 3.35 11.84 0.42
C LEU A 204 2.88 10.38 0.32
N PHE A 205 3.34 9.49 1.21
CA PHE A 205 2.97 8.07 1.20
C PHE A 205 1.62 7.82 1.89
N ILE A 206 1.32 8.52 2.99
CA ILE A 206 0.01 8.45 3.65
C ILE A 206 -1.05 9.21 2.83
N ALA A 207 -0.71 10.36 2.23
CA ALA A 207 -1.62 11.07 1.31
C ALA A 207 -1.90 10.26 0.01
N ALA A 208 -0.99 9.38 -0.40
CA ALA A 208 -1.24 8.46 -1.51
C ALA A 208 -2.25 7.37 -1.15
N ILE A 209 -2.25 6.88 0.11
CA ILE A 209 -3.30 5.97 0.59
C ILE A 209 -4.65 6.69 0.63
N ASP A 210 -4.71 7.95 1.05
CA ASP A 210 -5.94 8.78 0.98
C ASP A 210 -6.48 9.01 -0.44
N SER A 211 -5.65 8.82 -1.46
CA SER A 211 -6.06 8.90 -2.88
C SER A 211 -6.67 7.58 -3.38
N CYS A 212 -6.45 6.49 -2.65
CA CYS A 212 -6.92 5.13 -2.98
C CYS A 212 -8.08 4.64 -2.09
N LEU A 213 -8.45 5.37 -1.02
CA LEU A 213 -9.58 5.07 -0.12
C LEU A 213 -10.71 6.10 -0.26
#